data_AF-A0A6A5F2A0-F1
#
_entry.id   AF-A0A6A5F2A0-F1
#
_cell.length_a   1.000
_cell.length_b   1.000
_cell.length_c   1.000
_cell.angle_alpha   90.00
_cell.angle_beta   90.00
_cell.angle_gamma   90.00
#
_symmetry.space_group_name_H-M   'P 1'
#
loop_
_entity.id
_entity.type
_entity.pdbx_description
1 polymer ?
#
loop_
_entity_poly.entity_id
_entity_poly.type
_entity_poly.pdbx_seq_one_letter_code
_entity_poly.pdbx_strand_id
1 'polypeptide(L)'
;MNVQCITMHRSFWMLCGEREVLEVAMLSLRDVRAQTLERPISSRLFRLTAYRQFTLWARGHLGRRNRIPIPSCAVNYIRDLFPSAQYQGFVYALDL
;
A
#
# COMPACT_ATOMS: atom_id res chain seq x y z
N MET A 1 -10.52 24.93 -12.50
CA MET A 1 -10.90 23.60 -11.96
C MET A 1 -10.08 23.37 -10.70
N ASN A 2 -10.72 23.21 -9.54
CA ASN A 2 -10.01 22.99 -8.28
C ASN A 2 -9.75 21.49 -8.13
N VAL A 3 -8.57 21.01 -8.52
CA VAL A 3 -8.21 19.60 -8.39
C VAL A 3 -7.76 19.36 -6.95
N GLN A 4 -8.61 18.71 -6.17
CA GLN A 4 -8.29 18.35 -4.79
C GLN A 4 -7.36 17.13 -4.77
N CYS A 5 -6.33 17.16 -3.94
CA CYS A 5 -5.38 16.06 -3.82
C CYS A 5 -6.07 14.79 -3.30
N ILE A 6 -5.76 13.63 -3.89
CA ILE A 6 -6.36 12.35 -3.48
C ILE A 6 -6.08 12.00 -2.01
N THR A 7 -4.99 12.51 -1.46
CA THR A 7 -4.65 12.33 -0.04
C THR A 7 -5.58 13.08 0.91
N MET A 8 -6.46 13.95 0.42
CA MET A 8 -7.51 14.61 1.20
C MET A 8 -8.81 13.81 1.24
N HIS A 9 -8.91 12.72 0.47
CA HIS A 9 -10.10 11.89 0.43
C HIS A 9 -10.15 10.99 1.68
N ARG A 10 -11.27 10.95 2.41
CA ARG A 10 -11.42 10.14 3.64
C ARG A 10 -11.03 8.67 3.44
N SER A 11 -11.45 8.07 2.32
CA SER A 11 -11.11 6.67 2.02
C SER A 11 -9.61 6.44 1.84
N PHE A 12 -8.84 7.46 1.42
CA PHE A 12 -7.39 7.33 1.35
C PHE A 12 -6.80 7.13 2.75
N TRP A 13 -7.18 7.94 3.74
CA TRP A 13 -6.73 7.76 5.12
C TRP A 13 -7.15 6.42 5.72
N MET A 14 -8.42 6.06 5.53
CA MET A 14 -8.96 4.79 6.03
C MET A 14 -8.24 3.57 5.44
N LEU A 15 -8.04 3.53 4.12
CA LEU A 15 -7.52 2.35 3.42
C LEU A 15 -5.98 2.28 3.42
N CYS A 16 -5.30 3.41 3.49
CA CYS A 16 -3.84 3.49 3.32
C CYS A 16 -3.09 3.97 4.58
N GLY A 17 -3.81 4.50 5.58
CA GLY A 17 -3.22 5.08 6.79
C GLY A 17 -3.55 4.33 8.09
N GLU A 18 -4.75 3.74 8.20
CA GLU A 18 -5.17 3.05 9.42
C GLU A 18 -4.50 1.68 9.56
N ARG A 19 -3.77 1.49 10.67
CA ARG A 19 -2.97 0.28 10.90
C ARG A 19 -3.84 -0.97 10.96
N GLU A 20 -4.97 -0.93 11.65
CA GLU A 20 -5.88 -2.08 11.80
C GLU A 20 -6.46 -2.51 10.45
N VAL A 21 -6.84 -1.53 9.60
CA VAL A 21 -7.32 -1.79 8.24
C VAL A 21 -6.22 -2.44 7.39
N LEU A 22 -4.99 -1.95 7.50
CA LEU A 22 -3.84 -2.53 6.80
C LEU A 22 -3.48 -3.94 7.31
N GLU A 23 -3.62 -4.22 8.61
CA GLU A 23 -3.41 -5.55 9.18
C GLU A 23 -4.45 -6.56 8.64
N VAL A 24 -5.73 -6.20 8.60
CA VAL A 24 -6.77 -7.03 7.98
C VAL A 24 -6.47 -7.24 6.49
N ALA A 25 -6.10 -6.18 5.77
CA ALA A 25 -5.72 -6.28 4.37
C ALA A 25 -4.50 -7.17 4.13
N MET A 26 -3.51 -7.19 5.03
CA MET A 26 -2.37 -8.10 4.96
C MET A 26 -2.81 -9.56 5.05
N LEU A 27 -3.72 -9.87 5.97
CA LEU A 27 -4.28 -11.22 6.11
C LEU A 27 -5.06 -11.63 4.86
N SER A 28 -5.83 -10.72 4.26
CA SER A 28 -6.56 -10.98 3.01
C SER A 28 -5.66 -11.15 1.78
N LEU A 29 -4.46 -10.55 1.79
CA LEU A 29 -3.50 -10.63 0.68
C LEU A 29 -2.57 -11.84 0.75
N ARG A 30 -2.39 -12.44 1.92
CA ARG A 30 -1.68 -13.71 2.05
C ARG A 30 -2.64 -14.80 1.59
N ASP A 31 -2.22 -15.60 0.59
CA ASP A 31 -2.89 -16.87 0.31
C ASP A 31 -3.10 -17.59 1.65
N VAL A 32 -4.35 -18.02 1.88
CA VAL A 32 -5.04 -18.70 3.02
C VAL A 32 -4.20 -19.46 4.09
N ARG A 33 -2.91 -19.69 3.90
CA ARG A 33 -2.00 -20.45 4.76
C ARG A 33 -1.47 -19.70 5.98
N ALA A 34 -1.41 -18.37 5.98
CA ALA A 34 -0.94 -17.61 7.15
C ALA A 34 -2.13 -17.02 7.91
N GLN A 35 -2.61 -17.74 8.93
CA GLN A 35 -3.76 -17.33 9.75
C GLN A 35 -3.44 -16.13 10.65
N THR A 36 -2.15 -15.81 10.86
CA THR A 36 -1.70 -14.76 11.77
C THR A 36 -0.57 -13.93 11.16
N LEU A 37 -0.45 -12.68 11.60
CA LEU A 37 0.68 -11.81 11.30
C LEU A 37 1.74 -11.96 12.39
N GLU A 38 2.97 -12.28 11.99
CA GLU A 38 4.12 -12.25 12.90
C GLU A 38 4.36 -10.82 13.40
N ARG A 39 4.51 -10.67 14.71
CA ARG A 39 4.75 -9.39 15.37
C ARG A 39 6.22 -9.27 15.80
N PRO A 40 6.83 -8.07 15.73
CA PRO A 40 6.24 -6.83 15.25
C PRO A 40 6.15 -6.78 13.71
N ILE A 41 5.06 -6.20 13.20
CA ILE A 41 4.86 -6.05 11.76
C ILE A 41 5.81 -4.97 11.24
N SER A 42 6.60 -5.31 10.23
CA SER A 42 7.57 -4.38 9.65
C SER A 42 6.90 -3.20 8.92
N SER A 43 7.49 -2.00 9.02
CA SER A 43 7.08 -0.83 8.22
C SER A 43 7.10 -1.12 6.72
N ARG A 44 8.00 -1.99 6.25
CA ARG A 44 8.03 -2.45 4.84
C ARG A 44 6.71 -3.14 4.47
N LEU A 45 6.20 -4.03 5.30
CA LEU A 45 4.95 -4.74 5.02
C LEU A 45 3.76 -3.76 5.03
N PHE A 46 3.69 -2.82 5.97
CA PHE A 46 2.68 -1.75 5.96
C PHE A 46 2.70 -0.94 4.66
N ARG A 47 3.88 -0.47 4.21
CA ARG A 47 4.00 0.26 2.94
C ARG A 47 3.52 -0.56 1.75
N LEU A 48 3.98 -1.80 1.63
CA LEU A 48 3.62 -2.66 0.50
C LEU A 48 2.11 -2.94 0.45
N THR A 49 1.48 -3.15 1.61
CA THR A 49 0.03 -3.33 1.70
C THR A 49 -0.71 -2.05 1.36
N ALA A 50 -0.29 -0.90 1.89
CA ALA A 50 -0.92 0.39 1.59
C ALA A 50 -0.85 0.74 0.10
N TYR A 51 0.29 0.49 -0.57
CA TYR A 51 0.41 0.68 -2.02
C TYR A 51 -0.55 -0.21 -2.81
N ARG A 52 -0.73 -1.47 -2.40
CA ARG A 52 -1.68 -2.40 -3.03
C ARG A 52 -3.12 -1.98 -2.79
N GLN A 53 -3.47 -1.59 -1.56
CA GLN A 53 -4.79 -1.08 -1.20
C GLN A 53 -5.14 0.18 -1.99
N PHE A 54 -4.23 1.15 -2.08
CA PHE A 54 -4.42 2.34 -2.90
C PHE A 54 -4.71 1.98 -4.36
N THR A 55 -3.91 1.08 -4.94
CA THR A 55 -4.05 0.68 -6.35
C THR A 55 -5.40 -0.01 -6.57
N LEU A 56 -5.76 -0.94 -5.69
CA LEU A 56 -7.04 -1.65 -5.76
C LEU A 56 -8.23 -0.69 -5.64
N TRP A 57 -8.19 0.24 -4.69
CA TRP A 57 -9.26 1.22 -4.49
C TRP A 57 -9.38 2.19 -5.66
N ALA A 58 -8.26 2.77 -6.11
CA ALA A 58 -8.27 3.83 -7.11
C ALA A 58 -8.44 3.31 -8.55
N ARG A 59 -8.04 2.05 -8.82
CA ARG A 59 -7.95 1.50 -10.19
C ARG A 59 -8.55 0.09 -10.35
N GLY A 60 -9.03 -0.53 -9.27
CA GLY A 60 -9.47 -1.92 -9.31
C GLY A 60 -8.31 -2.90 -9.49
N HIS A 61 -8.64 -4.13 -9.88
CA HIS A 61 -7.66 -5.18 -10.10
C HIS A 61 -6.99 -5.03 -11.47
N LEU A 62 -5.69 -4.70 -11.50
CA LEU A 62 -4.97 -4.40 -12.75
C LEU A 62 -4.54 -5.63 -13.56
N GLY A 63 -4.37 -6.81 -12.94
CA GLY A 63 -3.85 -8.01 -13.61
C GLY A 63 -2.32 -8.01 -13.79
N ARG A 64 -1.79 -9.08 -14.42
CA ARG A 64 -0.34 -9.24 -14.62
C ARG A 64 0.20 -8.23 -15.63
N ARG A 65 1.39 -7.68 -15.36
CA ARG A 65 2.15 -6.74 -16.21
C ARG A 65 1.46 -5.40 -16.53
N ASN A 66 0.27 -5.14 -16.01
CA ASN A 66 -0.40 -3.85 -16.09
C ASN A 66 -0.10 -3.03 -14.82
N ARG A 67 0.79 -2.04 -14.92
CA ARG A 67 1.23 -1.23 -13.78
C ARG A 67 0.87 0.23 -14.00
N ILE A 68 0.16 0.80 -13.05
CA ILE A 68 -0.12 2.23 -13.00
C ILE A 68 0.64 2.82 -11.81
N PRO A 69 1.56 3.78 -12.02
CA PRO A 69 2.28 4.43 -10.93
C PRO A 69 1.34 5.11 -9.93
N ILE A 70 1.65 4.96 -8.64
CA ILE A 70 0.96 5.69 -7.56
C ILE A 70 1.44 7.15 -7.57
N PRO A 71 0.53 8.14 -7.42
CA PRO A 71 0.92 9.55 -7.33
C PRO A 71 1.93 9.81 -6.20
N SER A 72 2.87 10.74 -6.43
CA SER A 72 3.94 11.06 -5.47
C SER A 72 3.40 11.51 -4.11
N CYS A 73 2.30 12.27 -4.08
CA CYS A 73 1.65 12.70 -2.83
C CYS A 73 1.21 11.51 -1.96
N ALA A 74 0.61 10.48 -2.55
CA ALA A 74 0.20 9.28 -1.85
C ALA A 74 1.42 8.45 -1.40
N VAL A 75 2.44 8.33 -2.26
CA VAL A 75 3.70 7.64 -1.91
C VAL A 75 4.37 8.30 -0.71
N ASN A 76 4.52 9.63 -0.73
CA ASN A 76 5.17 10.37 0.35
C ASN A 76 4.40 10.23 1.66
N TYR A 77 3.08 10.42 1.64
CA TYR A 77 2.24 10.23 2.82
C TYR A 77 2.41 8.85 3.46
N ILE A 78 2.39 7.78 2.65
CA ILE A 78 2.58 6.40 3.13
C ILE A 78 3.99 6.19 3.69
N ARG A 79 5.01 6.82 3.08
CA ARG A 79 6.41 6.74 3.55
C ARG A 79 6.63 7.47 4.86
N ASP A 80 5.91 8.56 5.12
CA ASP A 80 5.96 9.32 6.36
C ASP A 80 5.32 8.52 7.51
N LEU A 81 4.19 7.85 7.25
CA LEU A 81 3.54 6.97 8.25
C LEU A 81 4.36 5.73 8.59
N PHE A 82 5.06 5.18 7.60
CA PHE A 82 5.83 3.94 7.72
C PHE A 82 7.24 4.16 7.18
N PRO A 83 8.17 4.73 7.96
CA PRO A 83 9.48 5.17 7.47
C PRO A 83 10.46 4.03 7.18
N SER A 84 11.50 4.33 6.40
CA SER A 84 12.61 3.45 6.04
C SER A 84 13.91 4.25 5.93
N ALA A 85 15.05 3.68 6.31
CA ALA A 85 16.35 4.31 6.04
C ALA A 85 16.65 4.43 4.53
N GLN A 86 16.16 3.46 3.75
CA GLN A 86 16.28 3.43 2.29
C GLN A 86 14.95 3.03 1.66
N TYR A 87 14.60 3.68 0.56
CA TYR A 87 13.41 3.36 -0.22
C TYR A 87 13.83 2.78 -1.58
N GLN A 88 13.30 1.60 -1.88
CA GLN A 88 13.44 0.98 -3.19
C GLN A 88 12.23 1.34 -4.05
N GLY A 89 12.49 1.61 -5.32
CA GLY A 89 11.45 1.74 -6.33
C GLY A 89 10.77 0.40 -6.64
N PHE A 90 10.03 0.36 -7.73
CA PHE A 90 9.40 -0.86 -8.20
C PHE A 90 10.46 -1.86 -8.74
N VAL A 91 10.30 -3.16 -8.44
CA VAL A 91 11.19 -4.27 -8.88
C VAL A 91 10.34 -5.46 -9.34
N TYR A 92 10.67 -6.09 -10.47
CA TYR A 92 9.96 -7.31 -10.88
C TYR A 92 10.33 -8.48 -9.97
N ALA A 93 9.39 -9.40 -9.78
CA ALA A 93 9.62 -10.59 -8.98
C ALA A 93 10.72 -11.51 -9.55
N LEU A 94 11.07 -11.35 -10.83
CA LEU A 94 12.15 -12.08 -11.49
C LEU A 94 13.52 -11.41 -11.30
N ASP A 95 13.55 -10.18 -10.78
CA ASP A 95 14.77 -9.39 -10.54
C ASP A 95 15.14 -9.36 -9.03
N LEU A 96 14.45 -10.15 -8.20
CA LEU A 96 14.69 -10.34 -6.77
C LEU A 96 15.48 -11.63 -6.53
#